data_AF-A0A1G8A236-F1
#
_entry.id   AF-A0A1G8A236-F1
#
_cell.length_a   1.000
_cell.length_b   1.000
_cell.length_c   1.000
_cell.angle_alpha   90.00
_cell.angle_beta   90.00
_cell.angle_gamma   90.00
#
_symmetry.space_group_name_H-M   'P 1'
#
loop_
_entity.id
_entity.type
_entity.pdbx_description
1 polymer ?
#
loop_
_entity_poly.entity_id
_entity_poly.type
_entity_poly.pdbx_seq_one_letter_code
_entity_poly.pdbx_strand_id
1 'polypeptide(L)'
;MADDRAANDDPRLTAARYRVEKAAQENGEEPPAEPERHAGTPTGTERAMYVETAIQQAIRRGDFDDLPGAGKPLEGLGGSHDPDWWIKRKIRTEQLSGLGPPALRLRIEHAEFEDRVDAFHREEDVREYTADFSRRVVEARRQLQGGPPVVTPTRDPDAEVAAWRERRAARAAASAPPEAPAKPRRRWWRR
;
A
#
# COMPACT_ATOMS: atom_id res chain seq x y z
N MET A 1 32.70 5.59 7.60
CA MET A 1 33.38 5.18 6.35
C MET A 1 34.85 5.51 6.54
N ALA A 2 35.71 4.50 6.36
CA ALA A 2 37.18 4.54 6.52
C ALA A 2 37.62 4.76 8.00
N ASP A 3 38.58 4.05 8.60
CA ASP A 3 39.56 3.11 8.11
C ASP A 3 40.12 2.37 9.36
N ASP A 4 39.60 1.20 9.71
CA ASP A 4 40.06 0.41 10.87
C ASP A 4 40.53 -1.00 10.45
N ARG A 5 40.69 -1.21 9.13
CA ARG A 5 41.21 -2.48 8.57
C ARG A 5 42.73 -2.48 8.40
N ALA A 6 43.38 -1.32 8.48
CA ALA A 6 44.82 -1.20 8.25
C ALA A 6 45.69 -1.45 9.50
N ALA A 7 45.08 -1.51 10.69
CA ALA A 7 45.82 -1.56 11.96
C ALA A 7 46.24 -2.98 12.43
N ASN A 8 45.95 -4.03 11.67
CA ASN A 8 46.20 -5.42 12.10
C ASN A 8 47.04 -6.25 11.11
N ASP A 9 47.94 -5.59 10.40
CA ASP A 9 48.96 -6.28 9.57
C ASP A 9 50.35 -5.91 10.09
N ASP A 10 50.63 -6.30 11.34
CA ASP A 10 51.97 -6.15 11.93
C ASP A 10 52.97 -7.03 11.14
N PRO A 11 53.96 -6.43 10.44
CA PRO A 11 54.92 -7.17 9.64
C PRO A 11 55.68 -8.23 10.44
N ARG A 12 55.82 -8.05 11.76
CA ARG A 12 56.47 -9.02 12.65
C ARG A 12 55.64 -10.28 12.83
N LEU A 13 54.31 -10.15 12.95
CA LEU A 13 53.39 -11.30 13.03
C LEU A 13 53.38 -12.07 11.72
N THR A 14 53.38 -11.37 10.59
CA THR A 14 53.44 -11.98 9.26
C THR A 14 54.76 -12.73 9.05
N ALA A 15 55.89 -12.13 9.43
CA ALA A 15 57.20 -12.78 9.36
C ALA A 15 57.34 -13.96 10.34
N ALA A 16 56.67 -13.93 11.49
CA ALA A 16 56.62 -15.03 12.44
C ALA A 16 55.79 -16.20 11.89
N ARG A 17 54.61 -15.92 11.32
CA ARG A 17 53.74 -16.90 10.67
C ARG A 17 54.45 -17.61 9.52
N TYR A 18 55.10 -16.84 8.64
CA TYR A 18 55.86 -17.40 7.52
C TYR A 18 56.99 -18.33 7.98
N ARG A 19 57.71 -17.98 9.06
CA ARG A 19 58.76 -18.84 9.62
C ARG A 19 58.20 -20.14 10.21
N VAL A 20 57.07 -20.07 10.91
CA VAL A 20 56.39 -21.26 11.46
C VAL A 20 55.89 -22.16 10.32
N GLU A 21 55.27 -21.58 9.30
CA GLU A 21 54.77 -22.30 8.13
C GLU A 21 55.89 -22.99 7.35
N LYS A 22 57.00 -22.28 7.10
CA LYS A 22 58.18 -22.84 6.43
C LYS A 22 58.81 -23.98 7.23
N ALA A 23 58.90 -23.83 8.56
CA ALA A 23 59.44 -24.88 9.44
C ALA A 23 58.55 -26.13 9.48
N ALA A 24 57.22 -25.96 9.51
CA ALA A 24 56.27 -27.07 9.40
C ALA A 24 56.42 -27.82 8.07
N GLN A 25 56.58 -27.07 6.96
CA GLN A 25 56.80 -27.64 5.62
C GLN A 25 58.12 -28.41 5.50
N GLU A 26 59.21 -27.89 6.09
CA GLU A 26 60.51 -28.57 6.15
C GLU A 26 60.46 -29.85 7.00
N ASN A 27 59.64 -29.87 8.05
CA ASN A 27 59.43 -31.04 8.92
C ASN A 27 58.38 -32.04 8.37
N GLY A 28 57.74 -31.73 7.23
CA GLY A 28 56.69 -32.57 6.64
C GLY A 28 55.36 -32.57 7.40
N GLU A 29 55.15 -31.59 8.28
CA GLU A 29 53.89 -31.40 9.01
C GLU A 29 52.93 -30.57 8.16
N GLU A 30 51.75 -31.12 7.87
CA GLU A 30 50.69 -30.41 7.17
C GLU A 30 50.15 -29.28 8.09
N PRO A 31 50.06 -28.02 7.64
CA PRO A 31 49.62 -26.93 8.49
C PRO A 31 48.19 -27.21 8.99
N PRO A 32 47.89 -26.89 10.26
CA PRO A 32 46.55 -27.10 10.80
C PRO A 32 45.55 -26.33 9.92
N ALA A 33 44.51 -27.03 9.44
CA ALA A 33 43.44 -26.42 8.67
C ALA A 33 42.92 -25.20 9.44
N GLU A 34 43.01 -24.01 8.82
CA GLU A 34 42.47 -22.81 9.43
C GLU A 34 40.99 -23.06 9.75
N PRO A 35 40.51 -22.77 10.97
CA PRO A 35 39.11 -22.98 11.28
C PRO A 35 38.28 -22.18 10.29
N GLU A 36 37.43 -22.87 9.52
CA GLU A 36 36.54 -22.27 8.55
C GLU A 36 35.78 -21.14 9.24
N ARG A 37 36.14 -19.90 8.90
CA ARG A 37 35.45 -18.73 9.42
C ARG A 37 34.10 -18.70 8.73
N HIS A 38 33.08 -19.30 9.34
CA HIS A 38 31.70 -19.15 8.91
C HIS A 38 31.27 -17.69 9.15
N ALA A 39 31.65 -16.79 8.25
CA ALA A 39 31.06 -15.45 8.14
C ALA A 39 29.67 -15.57 7.46
N GLY A 40 28.81 -16.44 8.00
CA GLY A 40 27.55 -16.83 7.39
C GLY A 40 26.45 -16.89 8.44
N THR A 41 25.43 -16.05 8.25
CA THR A 41 24.13 -16.00 8.94
C THR A 41 24.15 -16.28 10.45
N PRO A 42 23.87 -15.26 11.30
CA PRO A 42 23.88 -15.44 12.75
C PRO A 42 23.00 -16.61 13.17
N THR A 43 23.48 -17.43 14.09
CA THR A 43 22.74 -18.57 14.62
C THR A 43 21.42 -18.10 15.26
N GLY A 44 20.46 -19.02 15.45
CA GLY A 44 19.20 -18.68 16.12
C GLY A 44 19.42 -18.03 17.49
N THR A 45 20.42 -18.53 18.23
CA THR A 45 20.84 -18.01 19.53
C THR A 45 21.44 -16.62 19.42
N GLU A 46 22.36 -16.38 18.48
CA GLU A 46 22.96 -15.05 18.25
C GLU A 46 21.90 -14.00 17.89
N ARG A 47 20.92 -14.36 17.05
CA ARG A 47 19.81 -13.47 16.72
C ARG A 47 18.95 -13.16 17.95
N ALA A 48 18.63 -14.16 18.76
CA ALA A 48 17.87 -13.95 19.99
C ALA A 48 18.60 -13.02 20.97
N MET A 49 19.91 -13.20 21.15
CA MET A 49 20.73 -12.35 22.02
C MET A 49 20.81 -10.90 21.49
N TYR A 50 20.92 -10.73 20.17
CA TYR A 50 20.87 -9.41 19.56
C TYR A 50 19.52 -8.72 19.77
N VAL A 51 18.41 -9.44 19.53
CA VAL A 51 17.04 -8.93 19.74
C VAL A 51 16.81 -8.55 21.20
N GLU A 52 17.18 -9.40 22.14
CA GLU A 52 17.06 -9.12 23.58
C GLU A 52 17.85 -7.88 23.96
N THR A 53 19.10 -7.76 23.49
CA THR A 53 19.93 -6.58 23.74
C THR A 53 19.28 -5.30 23.21
N ALA A 54 18.68 -5.35 22.01
CA ALA A 54 17.97 -4.23 21.42
C ALA A 54 16.73 -3.83 22.23
N ILE A 55 15.94 -4.81 22.71
CA ILE A 55 14.77 -4.58 23.58
C ILE A 55 15.21 -3.91 24.89
N GLN A 56 16.23 -4.44 25.57
CA GLN A 56 16.73 -3.89 26.83
C GLN A 56 17.27 -2.46 26.68
N GLN A 57 17.91 -2.15 25.55
CA GLN A 57 18.32 -0.78 25.24
C GLN A 57 17.14 0.15 25.01
N ALA A 58 16.10 -0.30 24.30
CA ALA A 58 14.88 0.47 24.07
C ALA A 58 14.10 0.75 25.37
N ILE A 59 13.99 -0.26 26.25
CA ILE A 59 13.42 -0.09 27.60
C ILE A 59 14.21 0.96 28.39
N ARG A 60 15.55 0.88 28.41
CA ARG A 60 16.40 1.86 29.12
C ARG A 60 16.28 3.29 28.59
N ARG A 61 15.98 3.45 27.30
CA ARG A 61 15.74 4.76 26.69
C ARG A 61 14.34 5.31 26.97
N GLY A 62 13.44 4.50 27.52
CA GLY A 62 12.03 4.86 27.68
C GLY A 62 11.26 4.83 26.36
N ASP A 63 11.72 4.11 25.34
CA ASP A 63 11.02 4.00 24.04
C ASP A 63 9.63 3.34 24.18
N PHE A 64 9.37 2.68 25.33
CA PHE A 64 8.09 2.07 25.70
C PHE A 64 7.29 2.87 26.73
N ASP A 65 7.80 4.01 27.19
CA ASP A 65 7.09 4.91 28.10
C ASP A 65 6.09 5.77 27.31
N ASP A 66 4.97 6.16 27.94
CA ASP A 66 3.93 7.04 27.36
C ASP A 66 3.36 6.59 25.99
N LEU A 67 3.34 5.29 25.72
CA LEU A 67 2.77 4.77 24.47
C LEU A 67 1.30 5.19 24.29
N PRO A 68 0.85 5.47 23.06
CA PRO A 68 -0.54 5.74 22.76
C PRO A 68 -1.44 4.59 23.24
N GLY A 69 -2.19 4.82 24.32
CA GLY A 69 -3.05 3.81 24.93
C GLY A 69 -2.49 3.15 26.20
N ALA A 70 -1.29 3.50 26.65
CA ALA A 70 -0.75 3.04 27.93
C ALA A 70 -1.70 3.38 29.09
N GLY A 71 -2.07 2.36 29.88
CA GLY A 71 -2.99 2.49 31.01
C GLY A 71 -4.45 2.76 30.64
N LYS A 72 -4.78 2.96 29.36
CA LYS A 72 -6.17 3.13 28.91
C LYS A 72 -6.84 1.77 28.75
N PRO A 73 -8.14 1.64 29.04
CA PRO A 73 -8.86 0.43 28.70
C PRO A 73 -8.79 0.19 27.19
N LEU A 74 -8.66 -1.07 26.80
CA LEU A 74 -8.67 -1.43 25.39
C LEU A 74 -10.01 -1.04 24.77
N GLU A 75 -9.98 -0.14 23.80
CA GLU A 75 -11.17 0.33 23.10
C GLU A 75 -11.87 -0.83 22.38
N GLY A 76 -13.19 -0.96 22.56
CA GLY A 76 -14.02 -1.94 21.85
C GLY A 76 -14.17 -3.31 22.51
N LEU A 77 -13.61 -3.54 23.71
CA LEU A 77 -13.71 -4.83 24.42
C LEU A 77 -14.86 -4.94 25.44
N GLY A 78 -15.73 -3.93 25.56
CA GLY A 78 -16.69 -3.83 26.68
C GLY A 78 -18.16 -4.19 26.43
N GLY A 79 -18.60 -4.41 25.18
CA GLY A 79 -20.04 -4.41 24.87
C GLY A 79 -20.61 -5.64 24.16
N SER A 80 -19.80 -6.41 23.45
CA SER A 80 -20.26 -7.58 22.69
C SER A 80 -19.07 -8.48 22.39
N HIS A 81 -19.20 -9.78 22.66
CA HIS A 81 -18.20 -10.77 22.26
C HIS A 81 -18.34 -11.01 20.75
N ASP A 82 -17.81 -10.09 19.96
CA ASP A 82 -17.71 -10.24 18.52
C ASP A 82 -16.41 -10.98 18.20
N PRO A 83 -16.44 -12.27 17.81
CA PRO A 83 -15.22 -13.02 17.50
C PRO A 83 -14.41 -12.39 16.35
N ASP A 84 -15.05 -11.58 15.51
CA ASP A 84 -14.45 -10.91 14.35
C ASP A 84 -13.99 -9.47 14.66
N TRP A 85 -13.95 -9.06 15.93
CA TRP A 85 -13.60 -7.69 16.34
C TRP A 85 -12.25 -7.22 15.77
N TRP A 86 -11.26 -8.11 15.75
CA TRP A 86 -9.92 -7.82 15.26
C TRP A 86 -9.89 -7.72 13.73
N ILE A 87 -10.71 -8.52 13.03
CA ILE A 87 -10.87 -8.48 11.57
C ILE A 87 -11.48 -7.14 11.17
N LYS A 88 -12.57 -6.73 11.83
CA LYS A 88 -13.23 -5.44 11.60
C LYS A 88 -12.29 -4.27 11.89
N ARG A 89 -11.50 -4.35 12.97
CA ARG A 89 -10.47 -3.35 13.29
C ARG A 89 -9.40 -3.28 12.20
N LYS A 90 -8.90 -4.43 11.72
CA LYS A 90 -7.86 -4.49 10.69
C LYS A 90 -8.37 -3.96 9.34
N ILE A 91 -9.58 -4.35 8.92
CA ILE A 91 -10.25 -3.81 7.72
C ILE A 91 -10.32 -2.28 7.79
N ARG A 92 -10.71 -1.73 8.94
CA ARG A 92 -10.79 -0.28 9.14
C ARG A 92 -9.41 0.40 9.11
N THR A 93 -8.43 -0.17 9.83
CA THR A 93 -7.07 0.39 9.91
C THR A 93 -6.39 0.42 8.54
N GLU A 94 -6.54 -0.65 7.76
CA GLU A 94 -5.95 -0.78 6.42
C GLU A 94 -6.83 -0.20 5.30
N GLN A 95 -8.00 0.36 5.64
CA GLN A 95 -8.99 0.89 4.71
C GLN A 95 -9.34 -0.08 3.56
N LEU A 96 -9.45 -1.38 3.89
CA LEU A 96 -9.75 -2.40 2.87
C LEU A 96 -11.17 -2.22 2.33
N SER A 97 -11.28 -2.04 1.02
CA SER A 97 -12.54 -1.91 0.29
C SER A 97 -12.80 -3.15 -0.58
N GLY A 98 -14.04 -3.30 -1.05
CA GLY A 98 -14.42 -4.44 -1.92
C GLY A 98 -14.53 -5.79 -1.22
N LEU A 99 -14.37 -5.84 0.11
CA LEU A 99 -14.58 -7.02 0.92
C LEU A 99 -16.07 -7.14 1.27
N GLY A 100 -16.77 -8.05 0.59
CA GLY A 100 -18.16 -8.36 0.92
C GLY A 100 -18.88 -9.14 -0.18
N PRO A 101 -20.05 -9.72 0.15
CA PRO A 101 -20.90 -10.38 -0.83
C PRO A 101 -21.19 -9.48 -2.04
N PRO A 102 -21.32 -10.03 -3.25
CA PRO A 102 -21.61 -9.26 -4.46
C PRO A 102 -22.78 -8.28 -4.30
N ALA A 103 -23.83 -8.68 -3.58
CA ALA A 103 -25.01 -7.86 -3.31
C ALA A 103 -24.70 -6.56 -2.55
N LEU A 104 -23.74 -6.56 -1.62
CA LEU A 104 -23.33 -5.34 -0.90
C LEU A 104 -22.38 -4.50 -1.74
N ARG A 105 -21.44 -5.13 -2.44
CA ARG A 105 -20.52 -4.43 -3.35
C ARG A 105 -21.26 -3.66 -4.43
N LEU A 106 -22.26 -4.27 -5.06
CA LEU A 106 -23.09 -3.62 -6.08
C LEU A 106 -23.92 -2.46 -5.52
N ARG A 107 -24.35 -2.52 -4.25
CA ARG A 107 -25.05 -1.39 -3.60
C ARG A 107 -24.12 -0.20 -3.38
N ILE A 108 -22.89 -0.45 -2.91
CA ILE A 108 -21.88 0.60 -2.72
C ILE A 108 -21.52 1.22 -4.07
N GLU A 109 -21.21 0.38 -5.06
CA GLU A 109 -20.90 0.83 -6.41
C GLU A 109 -22.05 1.61 -7.05
N HIS A 110 -23.30 1.21 -6.82
CA HIS A 110 -24.46 1.97 -7.29
C HIS A 110 -24.57 3.36 -6.63
N ALA A 111 -24.22 3.48 -5.35
CA ALA A 111 -24.22 4.76 -4.64
C ALA A 111 -23.12 5.71 -5.16
N GLU A 112 -21.98 5.15 -5.55
CA GLU A 112 -20.82 5.88 -6.11
C GLU A 112 -20.87 6.02 -7.64
N PHE A 113 -21.92 5.53 -8.30
CA PHE A 113 -21.96 5.36 -9.75
C PHE A 113 -21.82 6.69 -10.50
N GLU A 114 -22.56 7.72 -10.07
CA GLU A 114 -22.54 9.04 -10.71
C GLU A 114 -21.14 9.67 -10.66
N ASP A 115 -20.50 9.62 -9.48
CA ASP A 115 -19.16 10.18 -9.27
C ASP A 115 -18.12 9.48 -10.16
N ARG A 116 -18.22 8.15 -10.28
CA ARG A 116 -17.35 7.36 -11.16
C ARG A 116 -17.58 7.68 -12.64
N VAL A 117 -18.84 7.77 -13.05
CA VAL A 117 -19.20 8.12 -14.44
C VAL A 117 -18.73 9.53 -14.80
N ASP A 118 -18.86 10.47 -13.88
CA ASP A 118 -18.42 11.85 -14.07
C ASP A 118 -16.89 12.00 -14.17
N ALA A 119 -16.13 11.05 -13.61
CA ALA A 119 -14.68 10.99 -13.77
C ALA A 119 -14.22 10.54 -15.17
N PHE A 120 -15.09 9.90 -15.97
CA PHE A 120 -14.71 9.45 -17.32
C PHE A 120 -14.62 10.60 -18.34
N HIS A 121 -13.66 10.45 -19.25
CA HIS A 121 -13.42 11.42 -20.31
C HIS A 121 -14.06 11.04 -21.64
N ARG A 122 -14.20 9.75 -21.92
CA ARG A 122 -14.79 9.24 -23.16
C ARG A 122 -16.15 8.63 -22.90
N GLU A 123 -17.01 8.74 -23.89
CA GLU A 123 -18.33 8.13 -23.88
C GLU A 123 -18.30 6.61 -23.92
N GLU A 124 -17.34 6.05 -24.67
CA GLU A 124 -17.14 4.61 -24.76
C GLU A 124 -16.87 4.02 -23.37
N ASP A 125 -16.02 4.67 -22.57
CA ASP A 125 -15.72 4.27 -21.19
C ASP A 125 -17.00 4.25 -20.31
N VAL A 126 -17.86 5.27 -20.44
CA VAL A 126 -19.14 5.35 -19.71
C VAL A 126 -20.08 4.21 -20.12
N ARG A 127 -20.18 3.97 -21.43
CA ARG A 127 -21.03 2.91 -22.00
C ARG A 127 -20.56 1.53 -21.55
N GLU A 128 -19.26 1.25 -21.65
CA GLU A 128 -18.66 0.00 -21.22
C GLU A 128 -18.85 -0.22 -19.71
N TYR A 129 -18.55 0.79 -18.89
CA TYR A 129 -18.71 0.72 -17.44
C TYR A 129 -20.16 0.44 -17.04
N THR A 130 -21.12 1.14 -17.65
CA THR A 130 -22.55 0.95 -17.38
C THR A 130 -23.02 -0.45 -17.79
N ALA A 131 -22.59 -0.93 -18.96
CA ALA A 131 -22.94 -2.26 -19.45
C ALA A 131 -22.36 -3.37 -18.56
N ASP A 132 -21.10 -3.23 -18.14
CA ASP A 132 -20.46 -4.15 -17.20
C ASP A 132 -21.16 -4.17 -15.84
N PHE A 133 -21.47 -3.00 -15.27
CA PHE A 133 -22.21 -2.88 -14.02
C PHE A 133 -23.56 -3.61 -14.10
N SER A 134 -24.35 -3.33 -15.13
CA SER A 134 -25.65 -3.97 -15.34
C SER A 134 -25.53 -5.49 -15.55
N ARG A 135 -24.52 -5.95 -16.27
CA ARG A 135 -24.21 -7.39 -16.41
C ARG A 135 -23.93 -8.02 -15.05
N ARG A 136 -23.06 -7.42 -14.22
CA ARG A 136 -22.74 -7.92 -12.88
C ARG A 136 -23.95 -7.94 -11.94
N VAL A 137 -24.85 -6.97 -12.04
CA VAL A 137 -26.14 -6.97 -11.32
C VAL A 137 -27.00 -8.17 -11.73
N VAL A 138 -27.10 -8.44 -13.04
CA VAL A 138 -27.88 -9.57 -13.56
C VAL A 138 -27.26 -10.91 -13.16
N GLU A 139 -25.94 -11.05 -13.27
CA GLU A 139 -25.22 -12.25 -12.84
C GLU A 139 -25.38 -12.52 -11.34
N ALA A 140 -25.23 -11.49 -10.51
CA ALA A 140 -25.41 -11.61 -9.06
C ALA A 140 -26.85 -12.02 -8.69
N ARG A 141 -27.87 -11.55 -9.42
CA ARG A 141 -29.26 -12.00 -9.25
C ARG A 141 -29.46 -13.45 -9.68
N ARG A 142 -28.74 -13.91 -10.71
CA ARG A 142 -28.82 -15.28 -11.23
C ARG A 142 -28.07 -16.29 -10.36
N GLN A 143 -27.17 -15.83 -9.49
CA GLN A 143 -26.12 -16.69 -8.95
C GLN A 143 -26.62 -17.82 -8.02
N LEU A 144 -27.91 -17.86 -7.60
CA LEU A 144 -28.59 -18.96 -6.86
C LEU A 144 -27.86 -19.52 -5.61
N GLN A 145 -26.69 -19.01 -5.26
CA GLN A 145 -25.79 -19.48 -4.19
C GLN A 145 -26.26 -19.08 -2.78
N GLY A 146 -27.49 -18.59 -2.65
CA GLY A 146 -27.99 -18.00 -1.40
C GLY A 146 -27.28 -16.68 -1.05
N GLY A 147 -27.82 -15.98 -0.05
CA GLY A 147 -27.30 -14.70 0.43
C GLY A 147 -28.31 -13.56 0.38
N PRO A 148 -27.95 -12.36 0.88
CA PRO A 148 -28.84 -11.21 0.90
C PRO A 148 -29.34 -10.86 -0.50
N PRO A 149 -30.63 -10.54 -0.69
CA PRO A 149 -31.18 -10.28 -2.00
C PRO A 149 -30.49 -9.10 -2.68
N VAL A 150 -30.20 -9.25 -3.98
CA VAL A 150 -29.64 -8.21 -4.85
C VAL A 150 -30.78 -7.31 -5.32
N VAL A 151 -31.00 -6.20 -4.61
CA VAL A 151 -32.05 -5.21 -4.95
C VAL A 151 -31.53 -4.06 -5.81
N THR A 152 -30.23 -4.02 -6.10
CA THR A 152 -29.61 -2.96 -6.91
C THR A 152 -30.20 -2.95 -8.32
N PRO A 153 -30.68 -1.80 -8.84
CA PRO A 153 -31.25 -1.71 -10.18
C PRO A 153 -30.18 -1.80 -11.27
N THR A 154 -30.56 -2.28 -12.46
CA THR A 154 -29.73 -2.17 -13.67
C THR A 154 -29.87 -0.77 -14.25
N ARG A 155 -28.83 -0.30 -14.94
CA ARG A 155 -28.79 0.99 -15.63
C ARG A 155 -28.66 0.80 -17.14
N ASP A 156 -29.29 1.68 -17.90
CA ASP A 156 -29.27 1.65 -19.36
C ASP A 156 -28.07 2.46 -19.90
N PRO A 157 -27.14 1.85 -20.67
CA PRO A 157 -25.95 2.55 -21.15
C PRO A 157 -26.24 3.79 -21.98
N ASP A 158 -27.29 3.77 -22.81
CA ASP A 158 -27.63 4.92 -23.66
C ASP A 158 -28.18 6.09 -22.84
N ALA A 159 -29.07 5.81 -21.89
CA ALA A 159 -29.58 6.82 -20.97
C ALA A 159 -28.47 7.46 -20.11
N GLU A 160 -27.55 6.66 -19.58
CA GLU A 160 -26.44 7.17 -18.75
C GLU A 160 -25.47 8.04 -19.54
N VAL A 161 -25.17 7.66 -20.78
CA VAL A 161 -24.35 8.48 -21.70
C VAL A 161 -25.02 9.82 -21.99
N ALA A 162 -26.33 9.84 -22.24
CA ALA A 162 -27.07 11.07 -22.48
C ALA A 162 -26.99 12.00 -21.25
N ALA A 163 -27.28 11.48 -20.06
CA ALA A 163 -27.19 12.23 -18.81
C ALA A 163 -25.76 12.75 -18.53
N TRP A 164 -24.74 11.94 -18.78
CA TRP A 164 -23.34 12.35 -18.65
C TRP A 164 -22.96 13.48 -19.61
N ARG A 165 -23.39 13.42 -20.88
CA ARG A 165 -23.18 14.49 -21.86
C ARG A 165 -23.85 15.79 -21.42
N GLU A 166 -25.07 15.72 -20.90
CA GLU A 166 -25.79 16.88 -20.36
C GLU A 166 -25.06 17.51 -19.18
N ARG A 167 -24.64 16.70 -18.18
CA ARG A 167 -23.86 17.18 -17.03
C ARG A 167 -22.55 17.83 -17.47
N ARG A 168 -21.86 17.26 -18.45
CA ARG A 168 -20.64 17.82 -19.06
C ARG A 168 -20.90 19.16 -19.76
N ALA A 169 -21.94 19.24 -20.57
CA ALA A 169 -22.31 20.47 -21.27
C ALA A 169 -22.66 21.59 -20.28
N ALA A 170 -23.41 21.28 -19.22
CA ALA A 170 -23.73 22.21 -18.16
C ALA A 170 -22.48 22.72 -17.42
N ARG A 171 -21.53 21.83 -17.10
CA ARG A 171 -20.23 22.21 -16.51
C ARG A 171 -19.40 23.10 -17.43
N ALA A 172 -19.36 22.78 -18.73
CA ALA A 172 -18.64 23.59 -19.72
C ALA A 172 -19.27 24.98 -19.87
N ALA A 173 -20.60 25.08 -19.92
CA ALA A 173 -21.31 26.35 -19.98
C ALA A 173 -21.10 27.21 -18.72
N ALA A 174 -21.07 26.60 -17.54
CA ALA A 174 -20.81 27.30 -16.27
C ALA A 174 -19.36 27.81 -16.15
N SER A 175 -18.41 27.14 -16.80
CA SER A 175 -16.99 27.53 -16.83
C SER A 175 -16.66 28.53 -17.94
N ALA A 176 -17.58 28.78 -18.87
CA ALA A 176 -17.37 29.72 -19.96
C ALA A 176 -17.22 31.15 -19.39
N PRO A 177 -16.15 31.88 -19.74
CA PRO A 177 -16.00 33.27 -19.35
C PRO A 177 -17.21 34.10 -19.86
N PRO A 178 -17.71 35.07 -19.08
CA PRO A 178 -18.77 35.94 -19.56
C PRO A 178 -18.35 36.60 -20.88
N GLU A 179 -19.23 36.54 -21.87
CA GLU A 179 -18.99 37.08 -23.21
C GLU A 179 -18.62 38.57 -23.09
N ALA A 180 -17.34 38.87 -23.33
CA ALA A 180 -16.83 40.22 -23.23
C ALA A 180 -17.58 41.11 -24.24
N PRO A 181 -18.11 42.28 -23.83
CA PRO A 181 -18.90 43.12 -24.72
C PRO A 181 -18.08 43.47 -25.96
N ALA A 182 -18.65 43.18 -27.13
CA ALA A 182 -18.02 43.42 -28.43
C ALA A 182 -17.53 44.87 -28.52
N LYS A 183 -16.21 45.05 -28.54
CA LYS A 183 -15.60 46.39 -28.63
C LYS A 183 -16.08 47.06 -29.93
N PRO A 184 -16.69 48.26 -29.86
CA PRO A 184 -17.21 48.92 -31.05
C PRO A 184 -16.05 49.22 -32.00
N ARG A 185 -16.15 48.68 -33.22
CA ARG A 185 -15.18 48.88 -34.30
C ARG A 185 -15.17 50.37 -34.65
N ARG A 186 -14.17 51.10 -34.17
CA ARG A 186 -13.97 52.52 -34.49
C ARG A 186 -13.82 52.67 -36.01
N ARG A 187 -14.85 53.23 -36.65
CA ARG A 187 -14.83 53.65 -38.04
C ARG A 187 -13.95 54.89 -38.14
N TRP A 188 -12.69 54.67 -38.50
CA TRP A 188 -11.77 55.69 -38.99
C TRP A 188 -12.41 56.41 -40.17
N TRP A 189 -12.30 57.74 -40.16
CA TRP A 189 -12.95 58.66 -41.07
C TRP A 189 -12.32 58.63 -42.47
N ARG A 190 -13.18 58.70 -43.49
CA ARG A 190 -12.82 58.98 -44.89
C ARG A 190 -12.20 60.37 -44.99
N ARG A 191 -11.12 60.48 -45.76
CA ARG A 191 -10.70 61.73 -46.40
C ARG A 191 -10.86 61.55 -47.90
#